data_AF-A0A9E4CLN5-F1
#
_entry.id   AF-A0A9E4CLN5-F1
#
_cell.length_a   1.000
_cell.length_b   1.000
_cell.length_c   1.000
_cell.angle_alpha   90.00
_cell.angle_beta   90.00
_cell.angle_gamma   90.00
#
_symmetry.space_group_name_H-M   'P 1'
#
loop_
_entity.id
_entity.type
_entity.pdbx_description
1 polymer ?
#
loop_
_entity_poly.entity_id
_entity_poly.type
_entity_poly.pdbx_seq_one_letter_code
_entity_poly.pdbx_strand_id
1 'polypeptide(L)'
;MNKRNRIATGIWLGLWWLTMLPVAQAQNGFPSQPLDGTYLREWLLLGPFFPGDLAQDFLAAAGGEAQVDPQAGDRVVTARGDTLVWKHYQSPENVVDLLNAVGQVQHAAVYAFCILDSDSAGEYQMLLGSDDGAAVWINGKRVHYNPADRSLFLDQDR
;
A
#
# COMPACT_ATOMS: atom_id res chain seq x y z
N MET A 1 -17.86 -70.26 36.00
CA MET A 1 -18.91 -70.97 35.22
C MET A 1 -19.56 -69.97 34.26
N ASN A 2 -19.85 -70.39 33.03
CA ASN A 2 -20.59 -69.69 31.96
C ASN A 2 -19.93 -68.58 31.10
N LYS A 3 -19.27 -69.08 30.04
CA LYS A 3 -19.47 -68.80 28.60
C LYS A 3 -20.63 -67.87 28.14
N ARG A 4 -20.27 -67.05 27.13
CA ARG A 4 -20.92 -66.71 25.83
C ARG A 4 -21.47 -65.28 25.61
N ASN A 5 -20.80 -64.60 24.66
CA ASN A 5 -21.25 -63.77 23.52
C ASN A 5 -22.65 -63.13 23.53
N ARG A 6 -22.71 -61.84 23.13
CA ARG A 6 -23.28 -61.36 21.84
C ARG A 6 -23.12 -59.84 21.59
N ILE A 7 -22.44 -59.53 20.48
CA ILE A 7 -22.67 -58.52 19.41
C ILE A 7 -23.42 -57.22 19.74
N ALA A 8 -22.77 -56.08 19.45
CA ALA A 8 -23.44 -54.90 18.90
C ALA A 8 -22.55 -54.27 17.80
N THR A 9 -23.14 -54.22 16.60
CA THR A 9 -22.70 -53.56 15.38
C THR A 9 -22.68 -52.03 15.53
N GLY A 10 -21.72 -51.39 14.85
CA GLY A 10 -21.71 -49.94 14.66
C GLY A 10 -20.45 -49.46 13.96
N ILE A 11 -20.35 -49.68 12.65
CA ILE A 11 -19.39 -48.96 11.81
C ILE A 11 -19.90 -47.52 11.69
N TRP A 12 -19.25 -46.58 12.34
CA TRP A 12 -19.37 -45.16 12.02
C TRP A 12 -18.17 -44.77 11.15
N LEU A 13 -18.39 -44.74 9.83
CA LEU A 13 -17.48 -44.10 8.89
C LEU A 13 -17.54 -42.59 9.10
N GLY A 14 -16.74 -42.09 10.03
CA GLY A 14 -16.37 -40.68 10.04
C GLY A 14 -15.14 -40.48 9.16
N LEU A 15 -15.34 -40.22 7.86
CA LEU A 15 -14.29 -39.65 7.03
C LEU A 15 -13.97 -38.27 7.60
N TRP A 16 -12.85 -38.14 8.32
CA TRP A 16 -12.26 -36.84 8.61
C TRP A 16 -11.49 -36.39 7.37
N TRP A 17 -12.22 -35.84 6.39
CA TRP A 17 -11.59 -34.98 5.39
C TRP A 17 -11.23 -33.67 6.08
N LEU A 18 -10.01 -33.62 6.60
CA LEU A 18 -9.36 -32.35 6.89
C LEU A 18 -9.02 -31.72 5.54
N THR A 19 -9.94 -30.93 4.99
CA THR A 19 -9.56 -29.97 3.97
C THR A 19 -8.67 -28.96 4.65
N MET A 20 -7.36 -29.04 4.42
CA MET A 20 -6.59 -27.81 4.43
C MET A 20 -7.14 -27.00 3.26
N LEU A 21 -8.08 -26.10 3.56
CA LEU A 21 -8.25 -24.95 2.71
C LEU A 21 -6.85 -24.33 2.60
N PRO A 22 -6.36 -24.00 1.39
CA PRO A 22 -5.26 -23.07 1.35
C PRO A 22 -5.75 -21.84 2.12
N VAL A 23 -5.13 -21.56 3.26
CA VAL A 23 -5.11 -20.19 3.75
C VAL A 23 -4.51 -19.46 2.57
N ALA A 24 -5.32 -18.63 1.89
CA ALA A 24 -4.79 -17.72 0.90
C ALA A 24 -3.56 -17.11 1.56
N GLN A 25 -2.37 -17.37 1.01
CA GLN A 25 -1.20 -16.64 1.46
C GLN A 25 -1.63 -15.20 1.34
N ALA A 26 -1.65 -14.48 2.47
CA ALA A 26 -1.59 -13.04 2.41
C ALA A 26 -0.43 -12.79 1.45
N GLN A 27 -0.72 -12.27 0.26
CA GLN A 27 0.32 -11.77 -0.62
C GLN A 27 1.08 -10.83 0.31
N ASN A 28 2.34 -11.15 0.62
CA ASN A 28 3.14 -10.35 1.54
C ASN A 28 3.01 -8.92 1.02
N GLY A 29 2.26 -8.09 1.75
CA GLY A 29 1.48 -6.97 1.22
C GLY A 29 2.31 -5.74 0.90
N PHE A 30 3.52 -5.96 0.41
CA PHE A 30 4.46 -4.95 -0.01
C PHE A 30 4.23 -4.69 -1.51
N PRO A 31 3.92 -3.44 -1.90
CA PRO A 31 3.93 -3.02 -3.30
C PRO A 31 5.39 -2.95 -3.81
N SER A 32 6.06 -4.10 -3.91
CA SER A 32 7.41 -4.22 -4.43
C SER A 32 7.37 -4.33 -5.95
N GLN A 33 8.15 -3.52 -6.65
CA GLN A 33 8.19 -3.52 -8.11
C GLN A 33 9.62 -3.31 -8.63
N PRO A 34 9.97 -3.87 -9.80
CA PRO A 34 11.33 -3.78 -10.33
C PRO A 34 11.70 -2.35 -10.74
N LEU A 35 12.94 -1.98 -10.50
CA LEU A 35 13.53 -0.73 -10.98
C LEU A 35 14.06 -0.92 -12.41
N ASP A 36 13.16 -1.11 -13.37
CA ASP A 36 13.47 -1.45 -14.77
C ASP A 36 13.32 -0.27 -15.76
N GLY A 37 13.03 0.92 -15.25
CA GLY A 37 12.85 2.14 -16.04
C GLY A 37 11.43 2.33 -16.58
N THR A 38 10.47 1.48 -16.19
CA THR A 38 9.05 1.69 -16.48
C THR A 38 8.37 2.58 -15.43
N TYR A 39 7.13 3.00 -15.71
CA TYR A 39 6.33 3.74 -14.74
C TYR A 39 5.92 2.83 -13.58
N LEU A 40 5.98 3.38 -12.37
CA LEU A 40 5.58 2.72 -11.12
C LEU A 40 4.06 2.62 -11.03
N ARG A 41 3.55 1.41 -10.80
CA ARG A 41 2.10 1.12 -10.85
C ARG A 41 1.56 0.40 -9.63
N GLU A 42 2.41 -0.23 -8.84
CA GLU A 42 2.01 -0.86 -7.58
C GLU A 42 2.24 0.12 -6.43
N TRP A 43 1.19 0.43 -5.67
CA TRP A 43 1.21 1.42 -4.60
C TRP A 43 0.42 0.97 -3.38
N LEU A 44 0.85 1.42 -2.21
CA LEU A 44 -0.03 1.63 -1.06
C LEU A 44 -0.43 3.11 -1.06
N LEU A 45 -1.74 3.38 -1.05
CA LEU A 45 -2.28 4.74 -0.96
C LEU A 45 -2.89 4.98 0.41
N LEU A 46 -2.68 6.19 0.94
CA LEU A 46 -3.31 6.68 2.16
C LEU A 46 -3.75 8.12 1.98
N GLY A 47 -5.06 8.35 2.13
CA GLY A 47 -5.66 9.66 2.00
C GLY A 47 -7.17 9.55 1.89
N PRO A 48 -7.86 10.68 1.73
CA PRO A 48 -7.31 12.05 1.70
C PRO A 48 -7.03 12.64 3.09
N PHE A 49 -5.95 13.41 3.21
CA PHE A 49 -5.61 14.26 4.35
C PHE A 49 -6.02 15.72 4.11
N PHE A 50 -6.31 16.45 5.18
CA PHE A 50 -6.72 17.86 5.13
C PHE A 50 -6.05 18.70 6.21
N PRO A 51 -5.65 19.96 5.92
CA PRO A 51 -5.65 20.58 4.59
C PRO A 51 -4.65 19.91 3.64
N GLY A 52 -4.75 20.13 2.33
CA GLY A 52 -3.78 19.62 1.35
C GLY A 52 -2.47 20.39 1.38
N ASP A 53 -1.75 20.36 2.51
CA ASP A 53 -0.50 21.09 2.73
C ASP A 53 0.70 20.13 2.69
N LEU A 54 1.56 20.26 1.68
CA LEU A 54 2.78 19.47 1.54
C LEU A 54 3.87 19.82 2.57
N ALA A 55 3.74 20.92 3.30
CA ALA A 55 4.64 21.24 4.41
C ALA A 55 4.25 20.50 5.70
N GLN A 56 3.04 19.96 5.77
CA GLN A 56 2.53 19.26 6.95
C GLN A 56 2.85 17.76 6.88
N ASP A 57 3.63 17.27 7.86
CA ASP A 57 3.83 15.84 8.07
C ASP A 57 2.60 15.25 8.76
N PHE A 58 1.69 14.66 7.98
CA PHE A 58 0.52 13.97 8.51
C PHE A 58 0.84 12.58 9.07
N LEU A 59 2.05 12.07 8.84
CA LEU A 59 2.53 10.78 9.33
C LEU A 59 3.42 10.91 10.56
N ALA A 60 3.54 12.10 11.16
CA ALA A 60 4.41 12.34 12.32
C ALA A 60 4.15 11.38 13.49
N ALA A 61 2.88 11.00 13.72
CA ALA A 61 2.50 10.02 14.74
C ALA A 61 2.83 8.56 14.38
N ALA A 62 3.13 8.30 13.11
CA ALA A 62 3.49 7.00 12.53
C ALA A 62 4.97 6.92 12.13
N GLY A 63 5.84 7.77 12.71
CA GLY A 63 7.28 7.79 12.44
C GLY A 63 7.74 8.88 11.45
N GLY A 64 6.80 9.61 10.85
CA GLY A 64 7.05 10.70 9.91
C GLY A 64 7.30 10.24 8.47
N GLU A 65 7.17 11.18 7.53
CA GLU A 65 7.24 10.92 6.08
C GLU A 65 8.56 10.29 5.62
N ALA A 66 9.64 10.54 6.35
CA ALA A 66 10.95 9.99 6.03
C ALA A 66 11.09 8.51 6.40
N GLN A 67 10.37 8.02 7.41
CA GLN A 67 10.63 6.70 8.01
C GLN A 67 9.40 5.78 8.00
N VAL A 68 8.32 6.19 7.34
CA VAL A 68 7.12 5.36 7.24
C VAL A 68 7.43 4.08 6.46
N ASP A 69 7.01 2.94 7.01
CA ASP A 69 7.09 1.61 6.38
C ASP A 69 5.73 0.91 6.56
N PRO A 70 4.71 1.35 5.79
CA PRO A 70 3.33 0.93 6.00
C PRO A 70 3.05 -0.43 5.37
N GLN A 71 2.11 -1.16 5.97
CA GLN A 71 1.51 -2.37 5.39
C GLN A 71 0.07 -2.11 4.96
N ALA A 72 -0.40 -2.87 3.97
CA ALA A 72 -1.82 -2.85 3.61
C ALA A 72 -2.70 -3.15 4.83
N GLY A 73 -3.66 -2.26 5.11
CA GLY A 73 -4.54 -2.37 6.27
C GLY A 73 -4.08 -1.57 7.50
N ASP A 74 -2.86 -1.05 7.52
CA ASP A 74 -2.40 -0.16 8.58
C ASP A 74 -3.27 1.10 8.64
N ARG A 75 -3.49 1.59 9.86
CA ARG A 75 -4.44 2.66 10.14
C ARG A 75 -3.72 3.90 10.62
N VAL A 76 -4.15 5.06 10.12
CA VAL A 76 -3.72 6.37 10.59
C VAL A 76 -4.94 7.16 11.04
N VAL A 77 -4.87 7.72 12.25
CA VAL A 77 -5.90 8.62 12.77
C VAL A 77 -5.50 10.05 12.46
N THR A 78 -6.33 10.78 11.71
CA THR A 78 -6.06 12.17 11.33
C THR A 78 -6.28 13.10 12.52
N ALA A 79 -5.79 14.34 12.42
CA ALA A 79 -6.06 15.38 13.42
C ALA A 79 -7.56 15.69 13.61
N ARG A 80 -8.40 15.36 12.62
CA ARG A 80 -9.87 15.50 12.69
C ARG A 80 -10.57 14.31 13.34
N GLY A 81 -9.84 13.26 13.67
CA GLY A 81 -10.38 12.00 14.23
C GLY A 81 -10.85 10.99 13.18
N ASP A 82 -10.65 11.27 11.89
CA ASP A 82 -10.94 10.31 10.81
C ASP A 82 -9.93 9.16 10.89
N THR A 83 -10.36 7.92 10.64
CA THR A 83 -9.42 6.82 10.44
C THR A 83 -9.23 6.54 8.96
N LEU A 84 -8.01 6.75 8.47
CA LEU A 84 -7.57 6.34 7.14
C LEU A 84 -6.88 4.98 7.22
N VAL A 85 -6.89 4.27 6.09
CA VAL A 85 -6.32 2.92 5.97
C VAL A 85 -5.44 2.87 4.74
N TRP A 86 -4.22 2.36 4.87
CA TRP A 86 -3.34 2.08 3.74
C TRP A 86 -3.95 1.00 2.87
N LYS A 87 -4.20 1.30 1.60
CA LYS A 87 -4.82 0.38 0.64
C LYS A 87 -3.88 0.10 -0.51
N HIS A 88 -3.78 -1.18 -0.86
CA HIS A 88 -3.15 -1.58 -2.11
C HIS A 88 -3.91 -1.00 -3.29
N TYR A 89 -3.19 -0.41 -4.22
CA TYR A 89 -3.70 0.18 -5.43
C TYR A 89 -2.73 -0.07 -6.59
N GLN A 90 -3.23 -0.80 -7.58
CA GLN A 90 -2.56 -0.96 -8.86
C GLN A 90 -3.12 0.08 -9.84
N SER A 91 -2.30 1.01 -10.32
CA SER A 91 -2.77 1.99 -11.30
C SER A 91 -3.06 1.30 -12.64
N PRO A 92 -4.20 1.59 -13.30
CA PRO A 92 -4.52 1.03 -14.61
C PRO A 92 -3.69 1.64 -15.75
N GLU A 93 -3.10 2.81 -15.51
CA GLU A 93 -2.28 3.57 -16.44
C GLU A 93 -0.96 4.00 -15.77
N ASN A 94 -0.12 4.73 -16.50
CA ASN A 94 1.14 5.30 -15.99
C ASN A 94 0.94 6.40 -14.94
N VAL A 95 -0.30 6.83 -14.72
CA VAL A 95 -0.70 7.87 -13.78
C VAL A 95 -1.62 7.27 -12.73
N VAL A 96 -1.39 7.61 -11.46
CA VAL A 96 -2.33 7.34 -10.38
C VAL A 96 -3.42 8.42 -10.42
N ASP A 97 -4.61 8.06 -10.87
CA ASP A 97 -5.78 8.94 -10.79
C ASP A 97 -6.30 8.98 -9.34
N LEU A 98 -5.84 9.99 -8.59
CA LEU A 98 -6.20 10.17 -7.18
C LEU A 98 -7.70 10.41 -6.97
N LEU A 99 -8.40 11.01 -7.95
CA LEU A 99 -9.84 11.25 -7.84
C LEU A 99 -10.62 9.93 -7.79
N ASN A 100 -10.21 8.97 -8.61
CA ASN A 100 -10.77 7.64 -8.63
C ASN A 100 -10.22 6.75 -7.48
N ALA A 101 -8.95 6.92 -7.11
CA ALA A 101 -8.29 6.06 -6.13
C ALA A 101 -8.65 6.37 -4.67
N VAL A 102 -8.75 7.64 -4.30
CA VAL A 102 -8.99 8.07 -2.91
C VAL A 102 -10.25 8.90 -2.72
N GLY A 103 -10.88 9.35 -3.81
CA GLY A 103 -12.14 10.08 -3.82
C GLY A 103 -12.03 11.49 -4.39
N GLN A 104 -13.16 12.00 -4.89
CA GLN A 104 -13.25 13.30 -5.56
C GLN A 104 -13.36 14.45 -4.54
N VAL A 105 -12.24 14.81 -3.94
CA VAL A 105 -12.12 15.91 -2.96
C VAL A 105 -11.11 16.96 -3.43
N GLN A 106 -11.24 18.18 -2.91
CA GLN A 106 -10.32 19.29 -3.19
C GLN A 106 -9.51 19.66 -1.95
N HIS A 107 -8.37 20.30 -2.16
CA HIS A 107 -7.47 20.77 -1.09
C HIS A 107 -7.10 19.63 -0.13
N ALA A 108 -6.65 18.52 -0.69
CA ALA A 108 -6.29 17.31 0.04
C ALA A 108 -4.89 16.82 -0.33
N ALA A 109 -4.23 16.16 0.61
CA ALA A 109 -2.96 15.45 0.38
C ALA A 109 -3.20 13.94 0.40
N VAL A 110 -2.38 13.20 -0.36
CA VAL A 110 -2.40 11.74 -0.43
C VAL A 110 -0.96 11.25 -0.37
N TYR A 111 -0.71 10.22 0.44
CA TYR A 111 0.55 9.49 0.38
C TYR A 111 0.43 8.30 -0.56
N ALA A 112 1.48 8.11 -1.35
CA ALA A 112 1.71 6.92 -2.14
C ALA A 112 3.06 6.32 -1.70
N PHE A 113 3.05 5.03 -1.37
CA PHE A 113 4.23 4.29 -0.92
C PHE A 113 4.46 3.08 -1.83
N CYS A 114 5.71 2.84 -2.22
CA CYS A 114 6.12 1.60 -2.86
C CYS A 114 7.55 1.20 -2.47
N ILE A 115 7.89 -0.07 -2.70
CA ILE A 115 9.27 -0.56 -2.58
C ILE A 115 9.81 -0.80 -3.98
N LEU A 116 11.02 -0.33 -4.24
CA LEU A 116 11.69 -0.51 -5.53
C LEU A 116 12.80 -1.55 -5.37
N ASP A 117 12.71 -2.62 -6.15
CA ASP A 117 13.71 -3.68 -6.17
C ASP A 117 14.71 -3.41 -7.30
N SER A 118 16.00 -3.33 -6.95
CA SER A 118 17.07 -3.22 -7.94
C SER A 118 17.98 -4.44 -7.89
N ASP A 119 18.21 -5.05 -9.05
CA ASP A 119 19.15 -6.18 -9.23
C ASP A 119 20.62 -5.74 -9.23
N SER A 120 20.90 -4.43 -9.19
CA SER A 120 22.26 -3.90 -9.22
C SER A 120 22.43 -2.63 -8.40
N ALA A 121 23.65 -2.42 -7.90
CA ALA A 121 24.03 -1.13 -7.34
C ALA A 121 24.27 -0.14 -8.50
N GLY A 122 23.75 1.08 -8.36
CA GLY A 122 23.87 2.08 -9.41
C GLY A 122 23.31 3.44 -9.01
N GLU A 123 23.54 4.42 -9.87
CA GLU A 123 22.89 5.72 -9.82
C GLU A 123 21.64 5.67 -10.70
N TYR A 124 20.53 6.18 -10.16
CA TYR A 124 19.24 6.21 -10.84
C TYR A 124 18.68 7.62 -10.83
N GLN A 125 18.01 7.98 -11.92
CA GLN A 125 17.19 9.18 -11.99
C GLN A 125 15.72 8.76 -11.93
N MET A 126 14.96 9.39 -11.03
CA MET A 126 13.51 9.23 -10.95
C MET A 126 12.87 10.47 -11.56
N LEU A 127 11.97 10.26 -12.51
CA LEU A 127 11.19 11.32 -13.15
C LEU A 127 9.79 11.33 -12.53
N LEU A 128 9.22 12.52 -12.37
CA LEU A 128 7.91 12.71 -11.76
C LEU A 128 7.06 13.73 -12.53
N GLY A 129 5.76 13.49 -12.56
CA GLY A 129 4.74 14.50 -12.88
C GLY A 129 3.64 14.45 -11.84
N SER A 130 3.05 15.60 -11.50
CA SER A 130 1.98 15.69 -10.51
C SER A 130 0.99 16.83 -10.82
N ASP A 131 -0.22 16.71 -10.27
CA ASP A 131 -1.28 17.74 -10.24
C ASP A 131 -1.97 17.66 -8.87
N ASP A 132 -1.77 18.60 -7.94
CA ASP A 132 -0.87 19.77 -7.97
C ASP A 132 0.59 19.38 -7.61
N GLY A 133 1.14 19.91 -6.52
CA GLY A 133 2.54 19.71 -6.11
C GLY A 133 2.83 18.30 -5.57
N ALA A 134 4.12 18.01 -5.35
CA ALA A 134 4.55 16.74 -4.78
C ALA A 134 5.82 16.88 -3.92
N ALA A 135 6.02 15.89 -3.05
CA ALA A 135 7.24 15.69 -2.29
C ALA A 135 7.59 14.20 -2.29
N VAL A 136 8.88 13.87 -2.45
CA VAL A 136 9.35 12.49 -2.56
C VAL A 136 10.47 12.23 -1.58
N TRP A 137 10.36 11.11 -0.88
CA TRP A 137 11.38 10.57 -0.01
C TRP A 137 11.87 9.23 -0.57
N ILE A 138 13.19 9.04 -0.57
CA ILE A 138 13.83 7.77 -0.91
C ILE A 138 14.79 7.45 0.23
N ASN A 139 14.66 6.26 0.83
CA ASN A 139 15.53 5.77 1.90
C ASN A 139 15.77 6.80 3.02
N GLY A 140 14.71 7.43 3.52
CA GLY A 140 14.84 8.40 4.62
C GLY A 140 15.19 9.83 4.24
N LYS A 141 15.50 10.10 2.96
CA LYS A 141 15.90 11.44 2.51
C LYS A 141 14.84 12.02 1.59
N ARG A 142 14.41 13.26 1.87
CA ARG A 142 13.60 14.04 0.91
C ARG A 142 14.47 14.41 -0.28
N VAL A 143 14.18 13.81 -1.43
CA VAL A 143 14.92 14.03 -2.69
C VAL A 143 14.23 15.02 -3.62
N HIS A 144 12.92 15.24 -3.42
CA HIS A 144 12.13 16.18 -4.20
C HIS A 144 11.12 16.91 -3.31
N TYR A 145 10.89 18.19 -3.59
CA TYR A 145 9.88 19.02 -2.94
C TYR A 145 9.46 20.15 -3.88
N ASN A 146 8.23 20.11 -4.35
CA ASN A 146 7.67 21.10 -5.27
C ASN A 146 6.20 21.40 -4.92
N PRO A 147 5.92 22.37 -4.05
CA PRO A 147 4.57 22.76 -3.65
C PRO A 147 3.97 23.74 -4.68
N ALA A 148 3.78 23.29 -5.91
CA ALA A 148 3.28 24.12 -7.02
C ALA A 148 1.83 23.78 -7.37
N ASP A 149 1.00 24.81 -7.57
CA ASP A 149 -0.31 24.68 -8.19
C ASP A 149 -0.13 24.57 -9.72
N ARG A 150 -0.34 23.38 -10.29
CA ARG A 150 -0.02 23.08 -11.70
C ARG A 150 -0.80 21.88 -12.23
N SER A 151 -0.97 21.85 -13.55
CA SER A 151 -1.50 20.66 -14.23
C SER A 151 -0.44 19.57 -14.42
N LEU A 152 -0.92 18.32 -14.52
CA LEU A 152 -0.08 17.15 -14.76
C LEU A 152 0.61 17.19 -16.13
N PHE A 153 1.93 17.16 -16.13
CA PHE A 153 2.76 16.80 -17.28
C PHE A 153 3.73 15.69 -16.86
N LEU A 154 3.75 14.59 -17.61
CA LEU A 154 4.65 13.47 -17.34
C LEU A 154 6.11 13.91 -17.39
N ASP A 155 6.91 13.42 -16.44
CA ASP A 155 8.36 13.60 -16.37
C ASP A 155 8.83 15.06 -16.38
N GLN A 156 7.97 15.97 -15.91
CA GLN A 156 8.26 17.39 -15.80
C GLN A 156 9.33 17.67 -14.73
N ASP A 157 9.33 16.89 -13.66
CA ASP A 157 10.33 16.97 -12.58
C ASP A 157 11.42 15.93 -12.82
N ARG A 158 12.68 16.39 -12.80
CA ARG A 158 13.86 15.60 -13.20
C ARG A 158 15.01 15.76 -12.22
#